data_AF-A0A444R3Q0-F1
#
_entry.id   AF-A0A444R3Q0-F1
#
_cell.length_a   1.000
_cell.length_b   1.000
_cell.length_c   1.000
_cell.angle_alpha   90.00
_cell.angle_beta   90.00
_cell.angle_gamma   90.00
#
_symmetry.space_group_name_H-M   'P 1'
#
loop_
_entity.id
_entity.type
_entity.pdbx_description
1 polymer ?
#
loop_
_entity_poly.entity_id
_entity_poly.type
_entity_poly.pdbx_seq_one_letter_code
_entity_poly.pdbx_strand_id
1 'polypeptide(L)' 'MKTWIFICMAVAILLWFLSTLRRKPSQKKGCIDAIIPAYNEGPCLAQSLDNLLRNPYFCRVI' A
#
# COMPACT_ATOMS: atom_id res chain seq x y z
N MET A 1 13.00 4.72 -38.55
CA MET A 1 12.59 3.41 -38.00
C MET A 1 12.84 3.30 -36.49
N LYS A 2 14.04 3.55 -35.97
CA LYS A 2 14.29 3.48 -34.50
C LYS A 2 13.46 4.46 -33.66
N THR A 3 13.17 5.65 -34.20
CA THR A 3 12.41 6.71 -33.52
C THR A 3 10.97 6.31 -33.29
N TRP A 4 10.34 5.71 -34.30
CA TRP A 4 8.98 5.17 -34.19
C TRP A 4 8.89 4.05 -33.15
N ILE A 5 9.86 3.14 -33.12
CA ILE A 5 9.92 2.06 -32.12
C ILE A 5 10.04 2.66 -30.70
N PHE A 6 10.92 3.65 -30.52
CA PHE A 6 11.09 4.32 -29.23
C PHE A 6 9.82 5.05 -28.76
N ILE A 7 9.14 5.76 -29.66
CA ILE A 7 7.88 6.44 -29.36
C ILE A 7 6.80 5.43 -28.96
N CYS A 8 6.65 4.33 -29.71
CA CYS A 8 5.68 3.28 -29.36
C CYS A 8 5.96 2.67 -27.99
N MET A 9 7.23 2.41 -27.66
CA MET A 9 7.62 1.87 -26.36
C MET A 9 7.31 2.86 -25.23
N ALA A 10 7.63 4.15 -25.42
CA ALA A 10 7.33 5.20 -24.45
C ALA A 10 5.82 5.35 -24.20
N VAL A 11 5.02 5.31 -25.27
CA VAL A 11 3.55 5.35 -25.17
C VAL A 11 3.01 4.11 -24.44
N ALA A 12 3.53 2.92 -24.73
CA ALA A 12 3.12 1.70 -24.05
C ALA A 12 3.41 1.74 -22.53
N ILE A 13 4.60 2.20 -22.14
CA ILE A 13 4.98 2.37 -20.73
C ILE A 13 4.11 3.44 -20.07
N LEU A 14 3.86 4.56 -20.74
CA LEU A 14 3.00 5.63 -20.21
C LEU A 14 1.57 5.12 -19.97
N LEU A 15 1.00 4.39 -20.92
CA LEU A 15 -0.33 3.80 -20.77
C LEU A 15 -0.37 2.78 -19.63
N TRP A 16 0.65 1.92 -19.52
CA TRP A 16 0.75 0.98 -18.41
C TRP A 16 0.85 1.70 -17.06
N PHE A 17 1.66 2.76 -16.97
CA PHE A 17 1.80 3.58 -15.77
C PHE A 17 0.48 4.27 -15.37
N LEU A 18 -0.23 4.87 -16.34
CA LEU A 18 -1.56 5.44 -16.08
C LEU A 18 -2.55 4.38 -15.62
N SER A 19 -2.46 3.15 -16.14
CA SER A 19 -3.30 2.04 -15.71
C SER A 19 -2.98 1.57 -14.29
N THR A 20 -1.71 1.56 -13.88
CA THR A 20 -1.30 1.17 -12.53
C THR A 20 -1.71 2.22 -11.49
N LEU A 21 -1.64 3.51 -11.84
CA LEU A 21 -2.16 4.60 -10.99
C LEU A 21 -3.67 4.48 -10.73
N ARG A 22 -4.43 3.89 -11.67
CA ARG A 22 -5.87 3.65 -11.50
C ARG A 22 -6.21 2.38 -10.72
N ARG A 23 -5.22 1.54 -10.38
CA ARG A 23 -5.50 0.33 -9.60
C ARG A 23 -5.95 0.72 -8.20
N LYS A 24 -7.13 0.22 -7.83
CA LYS A 24 -7.62 0.33 -6.46
C LYS A 24 -6.71 -0.47 -5.53
N PRO A 25 -6.55 -0.05 -4.27
CA PRO A 25 -5.88 -0.87 -3.27
C PRO A 25 -6.59 -2.21 -3.10
N SER A 26 -5.87 -3.19 -2.54
CA SER A 26 -6.41 -4.53 -2.27
C SER A 26 -7.77 -4.44 -1.58
N GLN A 27 -8.75 -5.22 -2.01
CA GLN A 27 -10.06 -5.27 -1.34
C GLN A 27 -10.09 -6.30 -0.20
N LYS A 28 -8.98 -7.02 0.03
CA LYS A 28 -8.85 -8.04 1.08
C LYS A 28 -8.62 -7.38 2.43
N LYS A 29 -9.71 -7.09 3.12
CA LYS A 29 -9.75 -6.54 4.49
C LYS A 29 -9.57 -7.66 5.53
N GLY A 30 -9.06 -7.33 6.73
CA GLY A 30 -8.87 -8.28 7.83
C GLY A 30 -8.00 -9.48 7.47
N CYS A 31 -7.02 -9.31 6.58
CA CYS A 31 -6.17 -10.39 6.07
C CYS A 31 -4.71 -10.27 6.54
N ILE A 32 -4.41 -9.29 7.39
CA ILE A 32 -3.06 -8.99 7.87
C ILE A 32 -3.07 -9.08 9.40
N ASP A 33 -2.14 -9.84 9.95
CA ASP A 33 -1.82 -9.78 11.38
C ASP A 33 -0.57 -8.92 11.56
N ALA A 34 -0.65 -7.93 12.45
CA ALA A 34 0.49 -7.08 12.81
C ALA A 34 1.13 -7.58 14.10
N ILE A 35 2.45 -7.71 14.12
CA ILE A 35 3.24 -7.95 15.35
C ILE A 35 4.10 -6.70 15.56
N ILE A 36 3.92 -6.02 16.69
CA ILE A 36 4.54 -4.71 16.92
C ILE A 36 5.30 -4.71 18.23
N PRO A 37 6.59 -4.32 18.22
CA PRO A 37 7.33 -4.17 19.45
C PRO A 37 6.75 -3.02 20.28
N ALA A 38 6.26 -3.35 21.48
CA ALA A 38 5.81 -2.37 22.46
C ALA A 38 6.98 -1.98 23.35
N TYR A 39 7.61 -0.83 23.06
CA TYR A 39 8.60 -0.21 23.94
C TYR A 39 7.92 0.54 25.09
N ASN A 40 8.64 0.94 26.13
CA ASN A 40 8.05 1.53 27.34
C ASN A 40 7.51 2.97 27.16
N GLU A 41 7.15 3.35 25.93
CA GLU A 41 6.60 4.64 25.52
C GLU A 41 5.07 4.57 25.42
N GLY A 42 4.41 4.30 26.56
CA GLY A 42 2.96 4.12 26.64
C GLY A 42 2.10 5.15 25.88
N PRO A 43 2.35 6.46 25.95
CA PRO A 43 1.55 7.47 25.23
C PRO A 43 1.71 7.40 23.71
N CYS A 44 2.92 7.12 23.22
CA CYS A 44 3.24 7.00 21.79
C CYS A 44 2.63 5.71 21.20
N LEU A 45 2.63 4.63 22.00
CA LEU A 45 2.02 3.37 21.63
C LEU A 45 0.50 3.43 21.57
N ALA A 46 -0.15 4.12 22.51
CA ALA A 46 -1.61 4.16 22.58
C ALA A 46 -2.25 4.71 21.29
N GLN A 47 -1.72 5.84 20.79
CA GLN A 47 -2.22 6.44 19.55
C GLN A 47 -1.90 5.57 18.33
N SER A 48 -0.69 5.00 18.27
CA SER A 48 -0.27 4.13 17.18
C SER A 48 -1.13 2.86 17.12
N LEU A 49 -1.41 2.25 18.27
CA LEU A 49 -2.27 1.08 18.40
C LEU A 49 -3.72 1.38 17.99
N ASP A 50 -4.30 2.49 18.45
CA ASP A 50 -5.65 2.90 18.07
C ASP A 50 -5.77 3.11 16.55
N ASN A 51 -4.76 3.72 15.92
CA ASN A 51 -4.71 3.88 14.47
C ASN A 51 -4.66 2.54 13.73
N LEU A 52 -3.91 1.56 14.25
CA LEU A 52 -3.79 0.24 13.65
C LEU A 52 -5.06 -0.59 13.80
N LEU A 53 -5.70 -0.55 14.97
CA LEU A 53 -6.97 -1.24 15.22
C LEU A 53 -8.11 -0.68 14.36
N ARG A 54 -8.06 0.61 14.01
CA ARG A 54 -9.03 1.25 13.10
C ARG A 54 -8.77 0.95 11.62
N ASN A 55 -7.60 0.43 11.27
CA ASN A 55 -7.27 0.15 9.89
C ASN A 55 -7.93 -1.17 9.44
N PRO A 56 -8.81 -1.14 8.42
CA PRO A 56 -9.64 -2.29 8.03
C PRO A 56 -8.84 -3.45 7.41
N TYR A 57 -7.55 -3.29 7.14
CA TYR A 57 -6.71 -4.36 6.62
C TYR A 57 -6.24 -5.33 7.69
N PHE A 58 -6.11 -4.86 8.94
CA PHE A 58 -5.65 -5.71 10.04
C PHE A 58 -6.78 -6.54 10.62
N CYS A 59 -6.52 -7.83 10.82
CA CYS A 59 -7.39 -8.72 11.58
C CYS A 59 -7.06 -8.62 13.08
N ARG A 60 -5.75 -8.64 13.38
CA ARG A 60 -5.22 -8.62 14.74
C ARG A 60 -3.93 -7.81 14.82
N VAL A 61 -3.72 -7.18 15.97
CA VAL A 61 -2.45 -6.56 16.38
C VAL A 61 -1.97 -7.30 17.63
N ILE A 62 -0.71 -7.76 17.63
CA ILE A 62 -0.07 -8.58 18.67
C ILE A 62 1.15 -7.85 19.22
#